data_AF-F3MBH6-F1
#
_entry.id   AF-F3MBH6-F1
#
_cell.length_a   1.000
_cell.length_b   1.000
_cell.length_c   1.000
_cell.angle_alpha   90.00
_cell.angle_beta   90.00
_cell.angle_gamma   90.00
#
_symmetry.space_group_name_H-M   'P 1'
#
loop_
_entity.id
_entity.type
_entity.pdbx_description
1 polymer ?
#
loop_
_entity_poly.entity_id
_entity_poly.type
_entity_poly.pdbx_seq_one_letter_code
_entity_poly.pdbx_strand_id
1 'polypeptide(L)'
;MNNRSTPSELATFAGGCFWCMVSPFDELPGILKVVSGYTGGHKENPTYEEVCSDTTGHYEAVQITYNPEVFPYEKLLELFWQQIDPTDEGGQFHDRGTSYRTAIFYHTEEQRELAEQSKQAVAASGRFDGPIVTPIIPASTFYEAEEYHQDYHKKNPGHYKRYRKGSGREDFIEEHWSEPVDNAELKQRLTPIQYEVTQNNATEPPFHNEYWDHHGEGIYVDIV
;
A
#
# COMPACT_ATOMS: atom_id res chain seq x y z
N MET A 1 -3.13 1.22 38.06
CA MET A 1 -2.55 1.53 36.73
C MET A 1 -3.25 0.61 35.74
N ASN A 2 -4.23 1.12 34.98
CA ASN A 2 -4.98 0.30 34.04
C ASN A 2 -4.10 0.04 32.82
N ASN A 3 -3.54 -1.17 32.75
CA ASN A 3 -2.83 -1.67 31.59
C ASN A 3 -3.88 -2.03 30.53
N ARG A 4 -4.42 -1.01 29.82
CA ARG A 4 -5.24 -1.28 28.63
C ARG A 4 -4.27 -1.74 27.54
N SER A 5 -4.33 -3.03 27.19
CA SER A 5 -3.71 -3.51 25.95
C SER A 5 -4.22 -2.63 24.81
N THR A 6 -3.33 -2.08 24.01
CA THR A 6 -3.72 -1.43 22.76
C THR A 6 -4.48 -2.45 21.91
N PRO A 7 -5.70 -2.16 21.44
CA PRO A 7 -6.40 -3.06 20.53
C PRO A 7 -5.57 -3.22 19.26
N SER A 8 -5.50 -4.46 18.76
CA SER A 8 -4.71 -4.79 17.59
C SER A 8 -5.36 -5.92 16.79
N GLU A 9 -5.32 -5.81 15.48
CA GLU A 9 -5.85 -6.76 14.52
C GLU A 9 -4.80 -7.10 13.45
N LEU A 10 -5.06 -8.18 12.71
CA LEU A 10 -4.22 -8.62 11.60
C LEU A 10 -4.92 -8.35 10.27
N ALA A 11 -4.18 -7.82 9.31
CA ALA A 11 -4.55 -7.77 7.90
C ALA A 11 -3.47 -8.51 7.08
N THR A 12 -3.85 -9.17 5.99
CA THR A 12 -2.87 -9.85 5.13
C THR A 12 -3.20 -9.63 3.66
N PHE A 13 -2.20 -9.17 2.92
CA PHE A 13 -2.34 -8.77 1.52
C PHE A 13 -1.22 -9.35 0.67
N ALA A 14 -1.56 -9.93 -0.47
CA ALA A 14 -0.62 -10.25 -1.55
C ALA A 14 -0.84 -9.29 -2.70
N GLY A 15 0.25 -8.74 -3.24
CA GLY A 15 0.20 -7.66 -4.21
C GLY A 15 1.44 -7.58 -5.08
N GLY A 16 2.04 -8.71 -5.44
CA GLY A 16 3.35 -8.78 -6.10
C GLY A 16 4.49 -8.79 -5.10
N CYS A 17 5.67 -8.30 -5.51
CA CYS A 17 6.85 -8.27 -4.64
C CYS A 17 6.56 -7.64 -3.28
N PHE A 18 6.70 -8.43 -2.20
CA PHE A 18 6.33 -7.96 -0.87
C PHE A 18 7.21 -6.78 -0.39
N TRP A 19 8.44 -6.60 -0.91
CA TRP A 19 9.26 -5.43 -0.58
C TRP A 19 8.58 -4.12 -0.94
N CYS A 20 7.89 -4.09 -2.09
CA CYS A 20 7.12 -2.93 -2.54
C CYS A 20 5.86 -2.74 -1.71
N MET A 21 5.29 -3.82 -1.16
CA MET A 21 4.08 -3.79 -0.34
C MET A 21 4.31 -3.41 1.12
N VAL A 22 5.55 -3.45 1.65
CA VAL A 22 5.83 -3.04 3.03
C VAL A 22 5.81 -1.51 3.19
N SER A 23 6.59 -0.81 2.37
CA SER A 23 6.79 0.65 2.53
C SER A 23 5.53 1.53 2.49
N PRO A 24 4.43 1.18 1.80
CA PRO A 24 3.21 2.00 1.79
C PRO A 24 2.49 2.03 3.15
N PHE A 25 2.73 1.04 4.02
CA PHE A 25 2.09 0.96 5.34
C PHE A 25 3.05 1.32 6.48
N ASP A 26 4.35 1.18 6.26
CA ASP A 26 5.34 1.36 7.31
C ASP A 26 5.33 2.81 7.83
N GLU A 27 5.59 2.96 9.13
CA GLU A 27 5.67 4.25 9.84
C GLU A 27 4.37 5.08 9.87
N LEU A 28 3.25 4.56 9.37
CA LEU A 28 1.94 5.21 9.48
C LEU A 28 1.38 5.10 10.91
N PRO A 29 0.77 6.17 11.46
CA PRO A 29 0.11 6.11 12.77
C PRO A 29 -0.92 4.98 12.84
N GLY A 30 -0.82 4.13 13.86
CA GLY A 30 -1.72 2.99 14.05
C GLY A 30 -1.23 1.69 13.41
N ILE A 31 -0.20 1.72 12.56
CA ILE A 31 0.47 0.51 12.09
C ILE A 31 1.53 0.10 13.14
N LEU A 32 1.40 -1.12 13.67
CA LEU A 32 2.22 -1.62 14.78
C LEU A 32 3.37 -2.51 14.30
N LYS A 33 3.13 -3.32 13.25
CA LYS A 33 4.14 -4.20 12.64
C LYS A 33 3.74 -4.51 11.19
N VAL A 34 4.71 -4.58 10.29
CA VAL A 34 4.54 -5.11 8.94
C VAL A 34 5.58 -6.21 8.70
N VAL A 35 5.15 -7.40 8.32
CA VAL A 35 6.01 -8.58 8.14
C VAL A 35 5.85 -9.12 6.73
N SER A 36 6.96 -9.37 6.05
CA SER A 36 6.98 -10.07 4.75
C SER A 36 6.91 -11.58 4.95
N GLY A 37 6.18 -12.29 4.09
CA GLY A 37 6.04 -13.73 4.22
C GLY A 37 5.25 -14.39 3.09
N TYR A 38 4.87 -15.63 3.35
CA TYR A 38 4.25 -16.54 2.40
C TYR A 38 2.94 -17.12 2.96
N THR A 39 1.87 -17.13 2.18
CA THR A 39 0.59 -17.71 2.58
C THR A 39 -0.24 -18.16 1.36
N GLY A 40 -1.33 -18.88 1.59
CA GLY A 40 -2.26 -19.37 0.56
C GLY A 40 -1.81 -20.66 -0.15
N GLY A 41 -0.55 -21.07 0.01
CA GLY A 41 0.00 -22.29 -0.57
C GLY A 41 -0.17 -23.52 0.31
N HIS A 42 0.30 -24.66 -0.20
CA HIS A 42 0.14 -25.98 0.43
C HIS A 42 1.41 -26.52 1.08
N LYS A 43 2.58 -25.94 0.76
CA LYS A 43 3.87 -26.33 1.34
C LYS A 43 4.01 -25.76 2.74
N GLU A 44 4.30 -26.59 3.73
CA GLU A 44 4.62 -26.09 5.08
C GLU A 44 6.05 -25.54 5.14
N ASN A 45 6.24 -24.40 5.83
CA ASN A 45 7.52 -23.73 6.06
C ASN A 45 8.35 -23.57 4.77
N PRO A 46 7.81 -22.94 3.72
CA PRO A 46 8.51 -22.78 2.45
C PRO A 46 9.70 -21.82 2.59
N THR A 47 10.76 -22.02 1.80
CA THR A 47 11.83 -21.02 1.61
C THR A 47 11.51 -20.10 0.45
N TYR A 48 12.16 -18.93 0.38
CA TYR A 48 12.04 -18.04 -0.77
C TYR A 48 12.30 -18.75 -2.11
N GLU A 49 13.35 -19.58 -2.17
CA GLU A 49 13.71 -20.34 -3.38
C GLU A 49 12.59 -21.31 -3.80
N GLU A 50 11.93 -21.97 -2.84
CA GLU A 50 10.79 -22.84 -3.12
C GLU A 50 9.58 -22.03 -3.60
N VAL A 51 9.32 -20.86 -3.03
CA VAL A 51 8.22 -19.97 -3.45
C VAL A 51 8.45 -19.45 -4.86
N CYS A 52 9.65 -18.96 -5.17
CA CYS A 52 10.02 -18.48 -6.50
C CYS A 52 10.03 -19.58 -7.57
N SER A 53 10.04 -20.86 -7.17
CA SER A 53 9.90 -21.98 -8.12
C SER A 53 8.47 -22.18 -8.64
N ASP A 54 7.48 -21.42 -8.13
CA ASP A 54 6.05 -21.53 -8.46
C ASP A 54 5.43 -22.92 -8.16
N THR A 55 6.08 -23.74 -7.33
CA THR A 55 5.60 -25.10 -7.01
C THR A 55 4.82 -25.21 -5.71
N THR A 56 4.92 -24.21 -4.82
CA THR A 56 4.32 -24.27 -3.47
C THR A 56 2.90 -23.73 -3.41
N GLY A 57 2.46 -22.99 -4.44
CA GLY A 57 1.19 -22.28 -4.48
C GLY A 57 1.09 -21.09 -3.52
N HIS A 58 2.19 -20.73 -2.84
CA HIS A 58 2.20 -19.58 -1.95
C HIS A 58 2.25 -18.27 -2.72
N TYR A 59 1.60 -17.28 -2.14
CA TYR A 59 1.71 -15.87 -2.50
C TYR A 59 2.83 -15.23 -1.71
N GLU A 60 3.55 -14.32 -2.33
CA GLU A 60 4.28 -13.27 -1.63
C GLU A 60 3.28 -12.30 -0.99
N ALA A 61 3.34 -12.15 0.33
CA ALA A 61 2.37 -11.39 1.09
C ALA A 61 3.01 -10.55 2.20
N VAL A 62 2.29 -9.53 2.65
CA VAL A 62 2.57 -8.79 3.88
C VAL A 62 1.49 -9.06 4.91
N GLN A 63 1.89 -9.32 6.15
CA GLN A 63 1.00 -9.36 7.31
C GLN A 63 1.21 -8.10 8.16
N ILE A 64 0.13 -7.37 8.36
CA ILE A 64 0.12 -6.08 9.06
C ILE A 64 -0.59 -6.28 10.39
N THR A 65 0.09 -5.95 11.49
CA THR A 65 -0.54 -5.75 12.79
C THR A 65 -0.86 -4.27 12.94
N TYR A 66 -2.13 -3.92 13.11
CA TYR A 66 -2.60 -2.53 13.17
C TYR A 66 -3.57 -2.32 14.33
N ASN A 67 -3.70 -1.08 14.78
CA ASN A 67 -4.74 -0.65 15.71
C ASN A 67 -5.94 -0.09 14.92
N PRO A 68 -7.09 -0.79 14.87
CA PRO A 68 -8.26 -0.37 14.09
C PRO A 68 -8.87 0.95 14.56
N GLU A 69 -8.63 1.37 15.81
CA GLU A 69 -9.13 2.65 16.34
C GLU A 69 -8.33 3.86 15.80
N VAL A 70 -7.11 3.63 15.31
CA VAL A 70 -6.22 4.68 14.77
C VAL A 70 -6.11 4.57 13.26
N PHE A 71 -6.01 3.35 12.74
CA PHE A 71 -5.90 3.07 11.31
C PHE A 71 -6.94 2.01 10.92
N PRO A 72 -8.12 2.40 10.43
CA PRO A 72 -9.20 1.45 10.15
C PRO A 72 -8.88 0.56 8.94
N TYR A 73 -9.51 -0.62 8.87
CA TYR A 73 -9.24 -1.61 7.83
C TYR A 73 -9.51 -1.08 6.40
N GLU A 74 -10.50 -0.21 6.25
CA GLU A 74 -10.83 0.45 4.99
C GLU A 74 -9.66 1.29 4.46
N LYS A 75 -8.89 1.94 5.34
CA LYS A 75 -7.68 2.66 4.94
C LYS A 75 -6.58 1.73 4.47
N LEU A 76 -6.48 0.52 5.04
CA LEU A 76 -5.56 -0.49 4.55
C LEU A 76 -5.97 -0.97 3.15
N LEU A 77 -7.27 -1.15 2.91
CA LEU A 77 -7.82 -1.52 1.60
C LEU A 77 -7.58 -0.41 0.56
N GLU A 78 -7.86 0.85 0.90
CA GLU A 78 -7.60 2.01 0.03
C GLU A 78 -6.12 2.05 -0.42
N LEU A 79 -5.18 1.90 0.51
CA LEU A 79 -3.76 1.85 0.18
C LEU A 79 -3.40 0.62 -0.65
N PHE A 80 -3.93 -0.55 -0.30
CA PHE A 80 -3.68 -1.79 -1.03
C PHE A 80 -4.05 -1.68 -2.50
N TRP A 81 -5.26 -1.18 -2.82
CA TRP A 81 -5.74 -1.05 -4.19
C TRP A 81 -4.87 -0.13 -5.04
N GLN A 82 -4.28 0.91 -4.44
CA GLN A 82 -3.36 1.81 -5.16
C GLN A 82 -2.07 1.11 -5.56
N GLN A 83 -1.62 0.13 -4.78
CA GLN A 83 -0.32 -0.51 -5.02
C GLN A 83 -0.37 -1.58 -6.10
N ILE A 84 -1.54 -2.10 -6.47
CA ILE A 84 -1.66 -3.27 -7.34
C ILE A 84 -2.40 -2.94 -8.64
N ASP A 85 -2.13 -3.68 -9.71
CA ASP A 85 -3.05 -3.82 -10.83
C ASP A 85 -4.11 -4.86 -10.46
N PRO A 86 -5.35 -4.43 -10.16
CA PRO A 86 -6.41 -5.32 -9.69
C PRO A 86 -7.09 -6.09 -10.83
N THR A 87 -6.70 -5.86 -12.08
CA THR A 87 -7.20 -6.53 -13.29
C THR A 87 -6.30 -7.67 -13.77
N ASP A 88 -5.10 -7.80 -13.21
CA ASP A 88 -4.10 -8.78 -13.61
C ASP A 88 -4.09 -10.03 -12.70
N GLU A 89 -4.31 -11.21 -13.31
CA GLU A 89 -4.28 -12.51 -12.63
C GLU A 89 -2.93 -13.26 -12.74
N GLY A 90 -1.99 -12.76 -13.54
CA GLY A 90 -0.75 -13.46 -13.90
C GLY A 90 0.52 -12.99 -13.18
N GLY A 91 0.39 -12.05 -12.25
CA GLY A 91 1.49 -11.39 -11.56
C GLY A 91 1.26 -9.88 -11.49
N GLN A 92 2.22 -9.13 -10.97
CA GLN A 92 2.11 -7.68 -10.83
C GLN A 92 3.23 -6.99 -11.56
N PHE A 93 2.86 -6.19 -12.55
CA PHE A 93 3.79 -5.42 -13.38
C PHE A 93 4.85 -6.35 -14.01
N HIS A 94 6.15 -6.06 -13.81
CA HIS A 94 7.25 -6.90 -14.28
C HIS A 94 7.44 -8.20 -13.48
N ASP A 95 6.87 -8.32 -12.28
CA ASP A 95 6.95 -9.53 -11.45
C ASP A 95 5.85 -10.51 -11.87
N ARG A 96 6.21 -11.54 -12.65
CA ARG A 96 5.28 -12.55 -13.18
C ARG A 96 5.45 -13.87 -12.45
N GLY A 97 4.35 -14.59 -12.25
CA GLY A 97 4.37 -15.88 -11.55
C GLY A 97 3.20 -16.02 -10.59
N THR A 98 3.01 -17.23 -10.07
CA THR A 98 1.91 -17.52 -9.15
C THR A 98 2.13 -16.86 -7.79
N SER A 99 3.39 -16.74 -7.36
CA SER A 99 3.77 -16.05 -6.13
C SER A 99 3.47 -14.55 -6.14
N TYR A 100 3.49 -13.92 -7.31
CA TYR A 100 3.27 -12.48 -7.47
C TYR A 100 1.82 -12.08 -7.74
N ARG A 101 0.87 -13.02 -7.61
CA ARG A 101 -0.55 -12.72 -7.77
C ARG A 101 -1.07 -11.82 -6.65
N THR A 102 -2.21 -11.19 -6.90
CA THR A 102 -2.91 -10.40 -5.88
C THR A 102 -3.85 -11.29 -5.06
N ALA A 103 -4.06 -10.94 -3.79
CA ALA A 103 -5.10 -11.51 -2.94
C ALA A 103 -5.29 -10.67 -1.66
N ILE A 104 -6.53 -10.63 -1.16
CA ILE A 104 -6.84 -10.14 0.18
C ILE A 104 -7.18 -11.36 1.05
N PHE A 105 -6.40 -11.57 2.11
CA PHE A 105 -6.60 -12.66 3.06
C PHE A 105 -7.31 -12.12 4.32
N TYR A 106 -8.60 -12.39 4.44
CA TYR A 106 -9.41 -11.88 5.55
C TYR A 106 -9.29 -12.76 6.80
N HIS A 107 -9.17 -12.12 7.97
CA HIS A 107 -9.07 -12.78 9.28
C HIS A 107 -10.40 -12.82 10.03
N THR A 108 -11.35 -11.99 9.62
CA THR A 108 -12.71 -11.91 10.20
C THR A 108 -13.75 -11.75 9.09
N GLU A 109 -15.02 -12.02 9.44
CA GLU A 109 -16.14 -11.81 8.52
C GLU A 109 -16.33 -10.33 8.17
N GLU A 110 -16.12 -9.44 9.14
CA GLU A 110 -16.14 -7.99 8.91
C GLU A 110 -15.08 -7.57 7.87
N GLN A 111 -13.86 -8.11 7.95
CA GLN A 111 -12.85 -7.86 6.92
C GLN A 111 -13.28 -8.38 5.55
N ARG A 112 -13.96 -9.53 5.47
CA ARG A 112 -14.50 -10.05 4.20
C ARG A 112 -15.50 -9.06 3.60
N GLU A 113 -16.46 -8.61 4.39
CA GLU A 113 -17.50 -7.68 3.96
C GLU A 113 -16.91 -6.33 3.51
N LEU A 114 -15.98 -5.75 4.29
CA LEU A 114 -15.30 -4.50 3.94
C LEU A 114 -14.44 -4.65 2.68
N ALA A 115 -13.71 -5.76 2.53
CA ALA A 115 -12.92 -6.05 1.35
C ALA A 115 -13.82 -6.16 0.10
N GLU A 116 -14.96 -6.84 0.20
CA GLU A 116 -15.92 -6.98 -0.90
C GLU A 116 -16.53 -5.64 -1.30
N GLN A 117 -16.90 -4.82 -0.32
CA GLN A 117 -17.41 -3.46 -0.56
C GLN A 117 -16.34 -2.59 -1.24
N SER A 118 -15.09 -2.63 -0.76
CA SER A 118 -13.99 -1.87 -1.36
C SER A 118 -13.70 -2.31 -2.80
N LYS A 119 -13.75 -3.63 -3.08
CA LYS A 119 -13.59 -4.19 -4.42
C LYS A 119 -14.68 -3.69 -5.37
N GLN A 120 -15.93 -3.65 -4.90
CA GLN A 120 -17.04 -3.11 -5.68
C GLN A 120 -16.88 -1.61 -5.94
N ALA A 121 -16.42 -0.84 -4.95
CA ALA A 121 -16.15 0.58 -5.11
C ALA A 121 -15.04 0.84 -6.15
N VAL A 122 -13.96 0.06 -6.13
CA VAL A 122 -12.89 0.13 -7.14
C VAL A 122 -13.43 -0.23 -8.53
N ALA A 123 -14.21 -1.30 -8.65
CA ALA A 123 -14.84 -1.68 -9.92
C ALA A 123 -15.78 -0.60 -10.49
N ALA A 124 -16.49 0.11 -9.60
CA ALA A 124 -17.42 1.19 -9.98
C ALA A 124 -16.74 2.55 -10.22
N SER A 125 -15.46 2.69 -9.87
CA SER A 125 -14.73 3.97 -9.93
C SER A 125 -14.49 4.48 -11.36
N GLY A 126 -14.57 3.61 -12.36
CA GLY A 126 -14.20 3.93 -13.74
C GLY A 126 -12.68 4.05 -13.97
N ARG A 127 -11.85 3.72 -12.98
CA ARG A 127 -10.38 3.75 -13.10
C ARG A 127 -9.80 2.61 -13.94
N PHE A 128 -10.55 1.53 -14.13
CA PHE A 128 -10.09 0.32 -14.80
C PHE A 128 -11.07 -0.11 -15.89
N ASP A 129 -10.55 -0.44 -17.06
CA ASP A 129 -11.35 -0.95 -18.19
C ASP A 129 -11.75 -2.42 -18.01
N GLY A 130 -11.00 -3.17 -17.20
CA GLY A 130 -11.17 -4.59 -16.94
C GLY A 130 -11.89 -4.92 -15.63
N PRO A 131 -12.40 -6.15 -15.48
CA PRO A 131 -12.97 -6.60 -14.21
C PRO A 131 -11.90 -6.67 -13.12
N ILE A 132 -12.30 -6.38 -11.87
CA ILE A 132 -11.41 -6.55 -10.71
C ILE A 132 -11.33 -8.03 -10.34
N VAL A 133 -10.19 -8.66 -10.62
CA VAL A 133 -9.96 -10.11 -10.47
C VAL A 133 -9.31 -10.48 -9.13
N THR A 134 -8.81 -9.51 -8.36
CA THR A 134 -8.18 -9.79 -7.05
C THR A 134 -9.11 -10.60 -6.14
N PRO A 135 -8.70 -11.81 -5.73
CA PRO A 135 -9.50 -12.69 -4.88
C PRO A 135 -9.54 -12.18 -3.43
N ILE A 136 -10.67 -12.40 -2.76
CA ILE A 136 -10.86 -12.18 -1.32
C ILE A 136 -11.10 -13.56 -0.73
N ILE A 137 -10.15 -14.05 0.07
CA ILE A 137 -10.09 -15.44 0.52
C ILE A 137 -9.78 -15.52 2.03
N PRO A 138 -10.21 -16.59 2.73
CA PRO A 138 -9.91 -16.74 4.14
C PRO A 138 -8.40 -16.77 4.37
N ALA A 139 -7.93 -16.10 5.43
CA ALA A 139 -6.54 -16.17 5.84
C ALA A 139 -6.16 -17.62 6.20
N SER A 140 -5.06 -18.09 5.63
CA SER A 140 -4.41 -19.36 5.97
C SER A 140 -3.13 -19.12 6.79
N THR A 141 -2.43 -20.19 7.16
CA THR A 141 -1.13 -20.10 7.84
C THR A 141 -0.19 -19.17 7.08
N PHE A 142 0.34 -18.19 7.80
CA PHE A 142 1.33 -17.25 7.31
C PHE A 142 2.73 -17.69 7.79
N TYR A 143 3.64 -17.87 6.86
CA TYR A 143 5.04 -18.19 7.13
C TYR A 143 5.87 -16.92 6.95
N GLU A 144 6.48 -16.44 8.02
CA GLU A 144 7.38 -15.29 7.97
C GLU A 144 8.58 -15.60 7.05
N ALA A 145 8.86 -14.69 6.11
CA ALA A 145 10.01 -14.80 5.22
C ALA A 145 11.32 -14.59 5.98
N GLU A 146 12.42 -15.04 5.39
CA GLU A 146 13.74 -14.95 5.98
C GLU A 146 14.13 -13.51 6.37
N GLU A 147 14.94 -13.35 7.41
CA GLU A 147 15.28 -12.03 8.00
C GLU A 147 15.85 -11.02 7.00
N TYR A 148 16.52 -11.48 5.94
CA TYR A 148 17.07 -10.59 4.92
C TYR A 148 15.98 -9.92 4.05
N HIS A 149 14.76 -10.45 4.04
CA HIS A 149 13.60 -9.88 3.37
C HIS A 149 12.87 -8.84 4.23
N GLN A 150 12.95 -8.94 5.55
CA GLN A 150 12.30 -7.99 6.46
C GLN A 150 12.98 -6.62 6.38
N ASP A 151 12.19 -5.54 6.39
CA ASP A 151 12.67 -4.15 6.31
C ASP A 151 13.62 -3.89 5.12
N TYR A 152 13.43 -4.59 4.00
CA TYR A 152 14.36 -4.54 2.87
C TYR A 152 14.60 -3.12 2.35
N HIS A 153 13.57 -2.27 2.34
CA HIS A 153 13.67 -0.87 1.93
C HIS A 153 14.57 -0.03 2.85
N LYS A 154 14.67 -0.38 4.15
CA LYS A 154 15.58 0.24 5.14
C LYS A 154 16.98 -0.32 5.05
N LYS A 155 17.11 -1.65 4.91
CA LYS A 155 18.39 -2.35 4.85
C LYS A 155 19.13 -2.11 3.52
N ASN A 156 18.42 -2.00 2.41
CA ASN A 156 18.98 -1.89 1.05
C ASN A 156 18.35 -0.75 0.22
N PRO A 157 18.37 0.51 0.70
CA PRO A 157 17.58 1.61 0.12
C PRO A 157 17.93 1.90 -1.35
N GLY A 158 19.21 1.83 -1.73
CA GLY A 158 19.64 2.09 -3.10
C GLY A 158 19.26 0.99 -4.10
N HIS A 159 19.19 -0.27 -3.65
CA HIS A 159 18.68 -1.36 -4.49
C HIS A 159 17.16 -1.26 -4.60
N TYR A 160 16.49 -1.10 -3.46
CA TYR A 160 15.03 -0.96 -3.40
C TYR A 160 14.50 0.16 -4.30
N LYS A 161 15.07 1.37 -4.24
CA LYS A 161 14.63 2.50 -5.09
C LYS A 161 14.76 2.19 -6.59
N ARG A 162 15.86 1.55 -7.00
CA ARG A 162 16.05 1.16 -8.40
C ARG A 162 15.06 0.08 -8.84
N TYR A 163 14.81 -0.89 -7.97
CA TYR A 163 13.85 -1.95 -8.23
C TYR A 163 12.42 -1.41 -8.32
N ARG A 164 11.98 -0.59 -7.36
CA ARG A 164 10.63 0.00 -7.35
C ARG A 164 10.36 0.84 -8.61
N LYS A 165 11.33 1.67 -9.01
CA LYS A 165 11.24 2.44 -10.27
C LYS A 165 11.21 1.53 -11.51
N GLY A 166 11.95 0.43 -11.47
CA GLY A 166 12.07 -0.51 -12.58
C GLY A 166 10.97 -1.58 -12.63
N SER A 167 10.09 -1.67 -11.63
CA SER A 167 9.08 -2.74 -11.56
C SER A 167 7.83 -2.42 -12.37
N GLY A 168 7.57 -1.15 -12.68
CA GLY A 168 6.34 -0.65 -13.30
C GLY A 168 5.25 -0.22 -12.31
N ARG A 169 5.47 -0.42 -11.00
CA ARG A 169 4.48 -0.05 -9.97
C ARG A 169 4.31 1.47 -9.83
N GLU A 170 5.41 2.22 -9.87
CA GLU A 170 5.35 3.69 -9.77
C GLU A 170 4.59 4.30 -10.95
N ASP A 171 4.91 3.86 -12.17
CA ASP A 171 4.23 4.29 -13.40
C ASP A 171 2.72 3.98 -13.34
N PHE A 172 2.35 2.79 -12.86
CA PHE A 172 0.95 2.41 -12.69
C PHE A 172 0.20 3.31 -11.70
N ILE A 173 0.84 3.63 -10.55
CA ILE A 173 0.26 4.53 -9.55
C ILE A 173 0.02 5.91 -10.17
N GLU A 174 1.00 6.43 -10.90
CA GLU A 174 0.90 7.73 -11.57
C GLU A 174 -0.24 7.75 -12.62
N GLU A 175 -0.37 6.68 -13.40
CA GLU A 175 -1.40 6.59 -14.44
C GLU A 175 -2.83 6.46 -13.89
N HIS A 176 -3.02 5.68 -12.82
CA HIS A 176 -4.38 5.28 -12.37
C HIS A 176 -4.86 6.04 -11.13
N TRP A 177 -3.95 6.59 -10.34
CA TRP A 177 -4.27 7.13 -9.00
C TRP A 177 -3.81 8.58 -8.80
N SER A 178 -2.99 9.14 -9.69
CA SER A 178 -2.80 10.58 -9.71
C SER A 178 -4.05 11.24 -10.28
N GLU A 179 -4.65 12.14 -9.51
CA GLU A 179 -5.68 13.02 -10.06
C GLU A 179 -5.02 13.89 -11.15
N PRO A 180 -5.64 14.00 -12.35
CA PRO A 180 -5.15 14.95 -13.33
C PRO A 180 -5.22 16.35 -12.71
N VAL A 181 -4.05 16.97 -12.55
CA VAL A 181 -3.91 18.33 -12.08
C VAL A 181 -4.64 19.27 -13.05
N ASP A 182 -5.87 19.66 -12.71
CA ASP A 182 -6.56 20.73 -13.44
C ASP A 182 -5.91 22.06 -13.09
N ASN A 183 -4.88 22.39 -13.87
CA ASN A 183 -4.15 23.64 -13.74
C ASN A 183 -5.05 24.88 -13.88
N ALA A 184 -6.20 24.79 -14.57
CA ALA A 184 -7.14 25.89 -14.67
C ALA A 184 -7.95 26.05 -13.38
N GLU A 185 -8.36 24.95 -12.75
CA GLU A 185 -9.00 24.97 -11.43
C GLU A 185 -8.01 25.44 -10.35
N LEU A 186 -6.80 24.90 -10.32
CA LEU A 186 -5.79 25.27 -9.33
C LEU A 186 -5.40 26.75 -9.42
N LYS A 187 -5.33 27.33 -10.63
CA LYS A 187 -5.13 28.79 -10.80
C LYS A 187 -6.27 29.64 -10.24
N GLN A 188 -7.48 29.09 -10.15
CA GLN A 188 -8.62 29.78 -9.54
C GLN A 188 -8.66 29.60 -8.03
N ARG A 189 -8.27 28.42 -7.53
CA ARG A 189 -8.35 28.03 -6.11
C ARG A 189 -7.15 28.51 -5.28
N LEU A 190 -5.94 28.45 -5.83
CA LEU A 190 -4.70 28.76 -5.13
C LEU A 190 -4.33 30.25 -5.26
N THR A 191 -3.66 30.78 -4.23
CA THR A 191 -2.98 32.07 -4.38
C THR A 191 -1.84 31.97 -5.41
N PRO A 192 -1.38 33.09 -6.00
CA PRO A 192 -0.29 33.05 -6.96
C PRO A 192 0.97 32.35 -6.44
N ILE A 193 1.36 32.60 -5.18
CA ILE A 193 2.56 31.97 -4.61
C ILE A 193 2.35 30.48 -4.35
N GLN A 194 1.16 30.05 -3.91
CA GLN A 194 0.85 28.63 -3.74
C GLN A 194 0.87 27.88 -5.07
N TYR A 195 0.32 28.47 -6.14
CA TYR A 195 0.37 27.88 -7.48
C TYR A 195 1.81 27.75 -7.97
N GLU A 196 2.62 28.81 -7.85
CA GLU A 196 4.02 28.78 -8.30
C GLU A 196 4.87 27.78 -7.51
N VAL A 197 4.68 27.69 -6.19
CA VAL A 197 5.40 26.73 -5.34
C VAL A 197 5.00 25.30 -5.67
N THR A 198 3.69 25.03 -5.78
CA THR A 198 3.18 23.65 -5.95
C THR A 198 3.32 23.12 -7.38
N GLN A 199 3.12 23.97 -8.40
CA GLN A 199 3.08 23.53 -9.81
C GLN A 199 4.36 23.86 -10.59
N ASN A 200 5.11 24.90 -10.19
CA ASN A 200 6.27 25.40 -10.94
C ASN A 200 7.60 25.29 -10.17
N ASN A 201 7.64 24.55 -9.05
CA ASN A 201 8.83 24.37 -8.20
C ASN A 201 9.43 25.71 -7.70
N ALA A 202 8.62 26.75 -7.52
CA ALA A 202 9.08 27.96 -6.87
C ALA A 202 9.33 27.73 -5.37
N THR A 203 10.04 28.66 -4.73
CA THR A 203 10.24 28.65 -3.27
C THR A 203 9.73 29.98 -2.73
N GLU A 204 8.84 29.91 -1.74
CA GLU A 204 8.32 31.12 -1.07
C GLU A 204 9.42 31.83 -0.26
N PRO A 205 9.31 33.15 -0.02
CA PRO A 205 10.30 33.87 0.75
C PRO A 205 10.35 33.42 2.23
N PRO A 206 11.54 33.32 2.83
CA PRO A 206 11.68 32.83 4.21
C PRO A 206 11.06 33.80 5.22
N PHE A 207 10.39 33.27 6.26
CA PHE A 207 9.74 34.03 7.33
C PHE A 207 8.60 34.97 6.88
N HIS A 208 8.12 34.81 5.65
CA HIS A 208 7.08 35.63 5.03
C HIS A 208 5.89 34.79 4.56
N ASN A 209 5.55 33.73 5.29
CA ASN A 209 4.36 32.90 5.05
C ASN A 209 3.45 32.88 6.29
N GLU A 210 2.34 32.16 6.26
CA GLU A 210 1.40 32.11 7.39
C GLU A 210 1.85 31.15 8.50
N TYR A 211 2.60 30.11 8.14
CA TYR A 211 2.88 28.98 9.01
C TYR A 211 4.29 28.96 9.62
N TRP A 212 5.16 29.94 9.32
CA TRP A 212 6.57 29.93 9.73
C TRP A 212 6.78 29.94 11.26
N ASP A 213 5.82 30.48 12.03
CA ASP A 213 5.83 30.49 13.50
C ASP A 213 4.54 29.92 14.09
N HIS A 214 3.86 29.05 13.34
CA HIS A 214 2.62 28.45 13.78
C HIS A 214 2.87 27.20 14.64
N HIS A 215 2.47 27.26 15.92
CA HIS A 215 2.63 26.17 16.91
C HIS A 215 1.30 25.62 17.45
N GLY A 216 0.17 25.93 16.78
CA GLY A 216 -1.15 25.43 17.19
C GLY A 216 -1.32 23.92 16.94
N GLU A 217 -2.24 23.29 17.67
CA GLU A 217 -2.61 21.88 17.45
C GLU A 217 -3.36 21.70 16.12
N GLY A 218 -3.00 20.67 15.33
CA GLY A 218 -3.63 20.38 14.04
C GLY A 218 -2.78 19.49 13.13
N ILE A 219 -3.21 19.33 11.87
CA ILE A 219 -2.45 18.65 10.81
C ILE A 219 -2.22 19.61 9.63
N TYR A 220 -1.07 19.46 8.96
CA TYR A 220 -0.80 20.09 7.68
C TYR A 220 -1.15 19.09 6.58
N VAL A 221 -1.92 19.54 5.60
CA VAL A 221 -2.36 18.73 4.46
C VAL A 221 -1.84 19.32 3.17
N ASP A 222 -1.74 18.49 2.13
CA ASP A 222 -1.45 18.99 0.79
C ASP A 222 -2.54 20.00 0.38
N ILE A 223 -2.12 21.12 -0.17
CA ILE A 223 -3.02 22.15 -0.66
C ILE A 223 -3.52 21.84 -2.07
N VAL A 224 -2.86 20.94 -2.79
CA VAL A 224 -3.23 20.50 -4.15
C VAL A 224 -4.20 19.34 -4.10
#